data_AF-A0A3M1P2L2-F1
#
_entry.id   AF-A0A3M1P2L2-F1
#
_cell.length_a   1.000
_cell.length_b   1.000
_cell.length_c   1.000
_cell.angle_alpha   90.00
_cell.angle_beta   90.00
_cell.angle_gamma   90.00
#
_symmetry.space_group_name_H-M   'P 1'
#
loop_
_entity.id
_entity.type
_entity.pdbx_description
1 polymer ?
#
loop_
_entity_poly.entity_id
_entity_poly.type
_entity_poly.pdbx_seq_one_letter_code
_entity_poly.pdbx_strand_id
1 'polypeptide(L)'
;KLTLRLDRDLIEAAKRYADEHGTSLSRLVAGYFRALARQMEAERPPQAEEDWKASLSPWTRSLVGLARGANLDEEDYYRHLEEKHR
;
A
#
# COMPACT_ATOMS: atom_id res chain seq x y z
N LYS A 1 -18.57 -11.52 10.94
CA LYS A 1 -19.75 -10.80 11.48
C LYS A 1 -19.27 -9.95 12.65
N LEU A 2 -19.44 -8.63 12.60
CA LEU A 2 -19.02 -7.67 13.65
C LEU A 2 -20.27 -7.17 14.38
N THR A 3 -20.22 -7.07 15.71
CA THR A 3 -21.32 -6.55 16.53
C THR A 3 -20.81 -5.35 17.32
N LEU A 4 -21.40 -4.17 17.10
CA LEU A 4 -21.07 -2.94 17.81
C LEU A 4 -22.11 -2.69 18.91
N ARG A 5 -21.65 -2.30 20.10
CA ARG A 5 -22.53 -1.77 21.15
C ARG A 5 -22.61 -0.26 20.97
N LEU A 6 -23.83 0.25 20.84
CA LEU A 6 -24.16 1.64 20.63
C LEU A 6 -25.37 1.96 21.50
N ASP A 7 -25.45 3.19 21.98
CA ASP A 7 -26.65 3.65 22.69
C ASP A 7 -27.86 3.63 21.77
N ARG A 8 -29.04 3.34 22.35
CA ARG A 8 -30.28 3.19 21.60
C ARG A 8 -30.61 4.45 20.78
N ASP A 9 -30.41 5.63 21.37
CA ASP A 9 -30.70 6.91 20.71
C ASP A 9 -29.80 7.14 19.51
N LEU A 10 -28.54 6.72 19.60
CA LEU A 10 -27.58 6.80 18.51
C LEU A 10 -27.94 5.86 17.35
N ILE A 11 -28.42 4.65 17.67
CA ILE A 11 -28.90 3.70 16.65
C ILE A 11 -30.06 4.29 15.86
N GLU A 12 -31.03 4.90 16.54
CA GLU A 12 -32.20 5.49 15.89
C GLU A 12 -31.85 6.73 15.06
N ALA A 13 -30.97 7.60 15.57
CA ALA A 13 -30.46 8.72 14.80
C ALA A 13 -29.75 8.28 13.52
N ALA A 14 -28.92 7.23 13.59
CA ALA A 14 -28.17 6.74 12.45
C ALA A 14 -29.05 6.03 11.41
N LYS A 15 -30.11 5.33 11.84
CA LYS A 15 -31.10 4.75 10.92
C LYS A 15 -31.86 5.83 10.16
N ARG A 16 -32.36 6.85 10.86
CA ARG A 16 -33.07 7.97 10.23
C ARG A 16 -32.21 8.64 9.17
N TYR A 17 -30.95 8.92 9.49
CA TYR A 17 -29.99 9.44 8.53
C TYR A 17 -29.80 8.50 7.33
N ALA A 18 -29.67 7.18 7.56
CA ALA A 18 -29.56 6.21 6.48
C ALA A 18 -30.77 6.23 5.53
N ASP A 19 -31.98 6.29 6.09
CA ASP A 19 -33.23 6.30 5.34
C ASP A 19 -33.38 7.59 4.52
N GLU A 20 -33.09 8.75 5.12
CA GLU A 20 -33.08 10.05 4.44
C GLU A 20 -32.11 10.08 3.25
N HIS A 21 -30.99 9.35 3.36
CA HIS A 21 -29.97 9.24 2.32
C HIS A 21 -30.12 8.00 1.42
N GLY A 22 -31.25 7.27 1.51
CA GLY A 22 -31.55 6.12 0.64
C GLY A 22 -30.56 4.95 0.78
N THR A 23 -29.99 4.76 1.96
CA THR A 23 -28.98 3.74 2.24
C THR A 23 -29.32 2.94 3.50
N SER A 24 -28.52 1.91 3.81
CA SER A 24 -28.66 1.16 5.06
C SER A 24 -27.59 1.58 6.06
N LEU A 25 -27.90 1.47 7.35
CA LEU A 25 -26.92 1.70 8.42
C LEU A 25 -25.66 0.84 8.24
N SER A 26 -25.83 -0.42 7.83
CA SER A 26 -24.71 -1.32 7.53
C SER A 26 -23.83 -0.82 6.39
N ARG A 27 -24.42 -0.24 5.33
CA ARG A 27 -23.69 0.32 4.19
C ARG A 27 -22.97 1.61 4.58
N LEU A 28 -23.58 2.46 5.39
CA LEU A 28 -22.93 3.66 5.94
C LEU A 28 -21.69 3.31 6.76
N VAL A 29 -21.84 2.39 7.71
CA VAL A 29 -20.73 1.95 8.57
C VAL A 29 -19.62 1.28 7.75
N ALA A 30 -19.99 0.47 6.75
CA ALA A 30 -19.01 -0.11 5.83
C ALA A 30 -18.27 0.97 5.03
N GLY A 31 -18.97 2.03 4.59
CA GLY A 31 -18.36 3.19 3.94
C GLY A 31 -17.36 3.90 4.83
N TYR A 32 -17.74 4.16 6.08
CA TYR A 32 -16.87 4.79 7.07
C TYR A 32 -15.60 3.96 7.31
N PHE A 33 -15.72 2.65 7.54
CA PHE A 33 -14.55 1.79 7.74
C PHE A 33 -13.62 1.74 6.52
N ARG A 34 -14.16 1.81 5.29
CA ARG A 34 -13.34 1.91 4.08
C ARG A 34 -12.58 3.23 4.00
N ALA A 35 -13.23 4.34 4.34
CA ALA A 35 -12.58 5.64 4.36
C ALA A 35 -11.47 5.67 5.41
N LEU A 36 -11.74 5.16 6.61
CA LEU A 36 -10.75 5.05 7.69
C LEU A 36 -9.56 4.17 7.30
N ALA A 37 -9.80 3.02 6.66
CA ALA A 37 -8.73 2.13 6.21
C ALA A 37 -7.81 2.81 5.19
N ARG A 38 -8.37 3.56 4.22
CA ARG A 38 -7.58 4.32 3.24
C ARG A 38 -6.74 5.41 3.89
N GLN A 39 -7.31 6.10 4.88
CA GLN A 39 -6.56 7.10 5.64
C GLN A 39 -5.38 6.45 6.38
N MET A 40 -5.62 5.30 7.04
CA MET A 40 -4.55 4.54 7.70
C MET A 40 -3.48 4.04 6.72
N GLU A 41 -3.84 3.65 5.50
CA GLU A 41 -2.88 3.30 4.45
C GLU A 41 -2.08 4.50 3.94
N ALA A 42 -2.70 5.67 3.83
CA ALA A 42 -2.03 6.90 3.40
C ALA A 42 -1.08 7.47 4.48
N GLU A 43 -1.45 7.34 5.74
CA GLU A 43 -0.64 7.76 6.89
C GLU A 43 0.41 6.71 7.30
N ARG A 44 0.29 5.47 6.80
CA ARG A 44 1.29 4.43 7.00
C ARG A 44 2.58 4.93 6.34
N PRO A 45 3.66 5.18 7.11
CA PRO A 45 4.98 5.35 6.50
C PRO A 45 5.20 4.12 5.62
N PRO A 46 5.77 4.23 4.41
CA PRO A 46 5.96 3.10 3.51
C PRO A 46 6.58 1.95 4.32
N GLN A 47 5.75 0.95 4.62
CA GLN A 47 6.21 -0.13 5.49
C GLN A 47 7.13 -0.98 4.65
N ALA A 48 8.37 -1.02 5.11
CA ALA A 48 9.47 -1.81 4.62
C ALA A 48 10.04 -1.38 3.26
N GLU A 49 11.35 -1.15 3.30
CA GLU A 49 12.31 -1.22 2.19
C GLU A 49 12.25 -2.55 1.38
N GLU A 50 11.26 -3.40 1.62
CA GLU A 50 11.02 -4.68 0.95
C GLU A 50 9.87 -4.59 -0.08
N ASP A 51 8.88 -3.71 0.12
CA ASP A 51 7.69 -3.64 -0.74
C ASP A 51 7.98 -3.04 -2.12
N TRP A 52 8.99 -2.16 -2.25
CA TRP A 52 9.35 -1.62 -3.56
C TRP A 52 9.90 -2.71 -4.50
N LYS A 53 10.58 -3.74 -3.96
CA LYS A 53 11.05 -4.88 -4.77
C LYS A 53 9.88 -5.68 -5.32
N ALA A 54 8.78 -5.77 -4.56
CA ALA A 54 7.54 -6.39 -5.00
C ALA A 54 6.83 -5.59 -6.12
N SER A 55 7.11 -4.29 -6.23
CA SER A 55 6.62 -3.45 -7.34
C SER A 55 7.43 -3.57 -8.64
N LEU A 56 8.65 -4.13 -8.59
CA LEU A 56 9.48 -4.32 -9.78
C LEU A 56 8.97 -5.45 -10.67
N SER A 57 9.23 -5.33 -11.98
CA SER A 57 9.01 -6.42 -12.94
C SER A 57 9.80 -7.68 -12.53
N PRO A 58 9.34 -8.90 -12.89
CA PRO A 58 10.03 -10.15 -12.52
C PRO A 58 11.51 -10.17 -12.93
N TRP A 59 11.81 -9.66 -14.11
CA TRP A 59 13.18 -9.56 -14.64
C TRP A 59 14.04 -8.60 -13.82
N THR A 60 13.53 -7.40 -13.52
CA THR A 60 14.26 -6.41 -12.73
C THR A 60 14.49 -6.90 -11.31
N ARG A 61 13.50 -7.58 -10.69
CA ARG A 61 13.62 -8.15 -9.35
C ARG A 61 14.72 -9.21 -9.27
N SER A 62 14.91 -10.01 -10.33
CA SER A 62 15.99 -11.00 -10.43
C SER A 62 17.39 -10.36 -10.42
N LEU A 63 17.50 -9.11 -10.90
CA LEU A 63 18.77 -8.39 -10.99
C LEU A 63 19.14 -7.64 -9.70
N VAL A 64 18.15 -7.29 -8.87
CA VAL A 64 18.38 -6.51 -7.64
C VAL A 64 19.26 -7.30 -6.66
N GLY A 65 20.43 -6.73 -6.34
CA GLY A 65 21.36 -7.30 -5.37
C GLY A 65 22.46 -8.17 -5.97
N LEU A 66 22.50 -8.40 -7.29
CA LEU A 66 23.56 -9.17 -7.94
C LEU A 66 24.96 -8.59 -7.74
N ALA A 67 25.08 -7.26 -7.67
CA ALA A 67 26.34 -6.57 -7.41
C ALA A 67 26.56 -6.23 -5.93
N ARG A 68 25.75 -6.79 -5.01
CA ARG A 68 25.84 -6.44 -3.60
C ARG A 68 27.16 -6.95 -3.02
N GLY A 69 27.99 -6.03 -2.52
CA GLY A 69 29.31 -6.36 -1.96
C GLY A 69 30.44 -6.42 -3.00
N ALA A 70 30.14 -6.18 -4.28
CA ALA A 70 31.17 -5.91 -5.25
C ALA A 70 31.68 -4.47 -5.05
N ASN A 71 32.99 -4.30 -4.95
CA ASN A 71 33.63 -2.99 -4.92
C ASN A 71 33.86 -2.54 -6.37
N LEU A 72 32.77 -2.16 -7.04
CA LEU A 72 32.78 -1.68 -8.42
C LEU A 72 32.76 -0.16 -8.42
N ASP A 73 33.60 0.42 -9.26
CA ASP A 73 33.59 1.85 -9.53
C ASP A 73 33.28 2.15 -11.01
N GLU A 74 33.30 3.43 -11.36
CA GLU A 74 33.01 3.89 -12.73
C GLU A 74 34.13 3.48 -13.71
N GLU A 75 35.36 3.31 -13.21
CA GLU A 75 36.52 2.89 -14.01
C GLU A 75 36.35 1.43 -14.49
N ASP A 76 35.80 0.56 -13.64
CA ASP A 76 35.46 -0.82 -14.00
C ASP A 76 34.43 -0.88 -15.14
N TYR A 77 33.49 0.06 -15.20
CA TYR A 77 32.53 0.16 -16.29
C TYR A 77 33.20 0.57 -17.60
N TYR A 78 34.10 1.57 -17.58
CA TYR A 78 34.82 2.00 -18.79
C TYR A 78 35.73 0.90 -19.34
N ARG A 79 36.45 0.20 -18.47
CA ARG A 79 37.28 -0.96 -18.83
C ARG A 79 36.46 -2.05 -19.51
N HIS A 80 35.29 -2.37 -18.96
CA HIS A 80 34.37 -3.35 -19.57
C HIS A 80 33.91 -2.91 -20.96
N LEU A 81 33.59 -1.62 -21.15
CA LEU A 81 33.18 -1.11 -22.46
C LEU A 81 34.30 -1.21 -23.50
N GLU A 82 35.53 -0.85 -23.13
CA GLU A 82 36.69 -0.97 -24.01
C GLU A 82 36.93 -2.43 -24.44
N GLU A 83 36.86 -3.38 -23.51
CA GLU A 83 37.01 -4.81 -23.80
C GLU A 83 35.87 -5.35 -24.67
N LYS A 84 34.63 -4.91 -24.42
CA LYS A 84 33.44 -5.37 -25.15
C LYS A 84 33.41 -4.90 -26.61
N HIS A 85 33.95 -3.72 -26.89
CA HIS A 85 33.95 -3.10 -28.23
C HIS A 85 35.23 -3.38 -29.02
N ARG A 86 36.08 -4.29 -28.54
CA ARG A 86 37.30 -4.75 -29.20
C ARG A 86 37.02 -5.95 -30.11
#